data_AF-A0A550C6N2-F1
#
_entry.id   AF-A0A550C6N2-F1
#
_cell.length_a   1.000
_cell.length_b   1.000
_cell.length_c   1.000
_cell.angle_alpha   90.00
_cell.angle_beta   90.00
_cell.angle_gamma   90.00
#
_symmetry.space_group_name_H-M   'P 1'
#
loop_
_entity.id
_entity.type
_entity.pdbx_description
1 polymer ?
#
loop_
_entity_poly.entity_id
_entity_poly.type
_entity_poly.pdbx_seq_one_letter_code
_entity_poly.pdbx_strand_id
1 'polypeptide(L)'
;FAFATIKDAVHLVQVCPDTPLTGLTVVDVKVFRHDCVSVFRLAGTIAVHPADLRILEVLADEGTLYEEHSGTVFLAKEHLERLRHM
;
A
#
# COMPACT_ATOMS: atom_id res chain seq x y z
N PHE A 1 0.22 5.86 3.42
CA PHE A 1 -0.14 4.53 2.88
C PHE A 1 -1.28 4.69 1.88
N ALA A 2 -1.52 3.72 1.00
CA ALA A 2 -2.62 3.77 0.05
C ALA A 2 -3.13 2.37 -0.30
N PHE A 3 -4.42 2.25 -0.64
CA PHE A 3 -4.89 1.13 -1.42
C PHE A 3 -4.64 1.42 -2.90
N ALA A 4 -4.05 0.46 -3.60
CA ALA A 4 -3.73 0.58 -5.02
C ALA A 4 -3.96 -0.74 -5.73
N THR A 5 -4.28 -0.69 -7.02
CA THR A 5 -4.17 -1.87 -7.88
C THR A 5 -2.78 -1.97 -8.47
N ILE A 6 -2.24 -3.20 -8.46
CA ILE A 6 -1.03 -3.58 -9.19
C ILE A 6 -1.42 -4.76 -10.06
N LYS A 7 -1.38 -4.62 -11.38
CA LYS A 7 -1.83 -5.65 -12.33
C LYS A 7 -3.23 -6.21 -11.98
N ASP A 8 -4.18 -5.30 -11.72
CA ASP A 8 -5.59 -5.58 -11.39
C ASP A 8 -5.86 -6.24 -10.02
N ALA A 9 -4.84 -6.49 -9.19
CA ALA A 9 -5.04 -6.93 -7.81
C ALA A 9 -4.91 -5.75 -6.82
N VAL A 10 -5.83 -5.67 -5.84
CA VAL A 10 -5.80 -4.61 -4.81
C VAL A 10 -4.81 -4.96 -3.72
N HIS A 11 -3.95 -4.00 -3.38
CA HIS A 11 -2.92 -4.13 -2.36
C HIS A 11 -2.87 -2.89 -1.47
N LEU A 12 -2.46 -3.07 -0.22
CA LEU A 12 -2.00 -1.98 0.62
C LEU A 12 -0.55 -1.68 0.25
N VAL A 13 -0.27 -0.41 -0.07
CA VAL A 13 1.04 0.01 -0.56
C VAL A 13 1.58 1.24 0.17
N GLN A 14 2.91 1.34 0.16
CA GLN A 14 3.65 2.56 0.50
C GLN A 14 4.64 2.84 -0.62
N VAL A 15 4.46 3.97 -1.30
CA VAL A 15 5.39 4.45 -2.33
C VAL A 15 6.61 5.04 -1.65
N CYS A 16 7.81 4.63 -2.06
CA CYS A 16 9.04 5.25 -1.57
C CYS A 16 9.16 6.70 -2.08
N PRO A 17 9.35 7.70 -1.19
CA PRO A 17 9.40 9.12 -1.58
C PRO A 17 10.66 9.47 -2.39
N ASP A 18 11.72 8.67 -2.29
CA ASP A 18 12.99 8.89 -3.00
C ASP A 18 12.93 8.58 -4.50
N THR A 19 11.88 7.94 -4.99
CA THR A 19 11.72 7.64 -6.42
C THR A 19 10.85 8.72 -7.07
N PRO A 20 11.41 9.62 -7.90
CA PRO A 20 10.59 10.63 -8.56
C PRO A 20 9.56 9.95 -9.46
N LEU A 21 8.28 10.30 -9.27
CA LEU A 21 7.16 9.92 -10.14
C LEU A 21 7.23 10.66 -11.49
N THR A 22 8.37 10.60 -12.16
CA THR A 22 8.47 10.85 -13.59
C THR A 22 7.96 9.60 -14.29
N GLY A 23 6.90 9.71 -15.10
CA GLY A 23 6.20 8.59 -15.76
C GLY A 23 7.03 7.72 -16.72
N LEU A 24 8.35 7.81 -16.66
CA LEU A 24 9.36 7.09 -17.43
C LEU A 24 10.18 6.12 -16.57
N THR A 25 10.10 6.21 -15.24
CA THR A 25 10.89 5.39 -14.30
C THR A 25 9.98 4.52 -13.46
N VAL A 26 10.39 3.25 -13.28
CA VAL A 26 9.74 2.34 -12.34
C VAL A 26 9.79 2.93 -10.93
N VAL A 27 8.72 2.73 -10.17
CA VAL A 27 8.56 3.24 -8.81
C VAL A 27 8.72 2.08 -7.84
N ASP A 28 9.55 2.26 -6.81
CA ASP A 28 9.67 1.29 -5.73
C ASP A 28 8.48 1.41 -4.78
N VAL A 29 7.75 0.31 -4.65
CA VAL A 29 6.53 0.23 -3.86
C VAL A 29 6.66 -0.92 -2.86
N LYS A 30 6.53 -0.60 -1.58
CA LYS A 30 6.36 -1.60 -0.54
C LYS A 30 4.93 -2.14 -0.62
N VAL A 31 4.79 -3.45 -0.73
CA VAL A 31 3.50 -4.14 -0.81
C VAL A 31 3.24 -4.88 0.51
N PHE A 32 2.07 -4.64 1.06
CA PHE A 32 1.64 -5.25 2.32
C PHE A 32 0.47 -6.20 2.04
N ARG A 33 0.57 -7.41 2.59
CA ARG A 33 -0.47 -8.43 2.48
C ARG A 33 -1.29 -8.45 3.75
N HIS A 34 -2.60 -8.59 3.60
CA HIS A 34 -3.48 -8.84 4.73
C HIS A 34 -3.09 -10.15 5.41
N ASP A 35 -2.83 -10.07 6.72
CA ASP A 35 -2.48 -11.21 7.55
C ASP A 35 -3.71 -11.67 8.33
N CYS A 36 -4.24 -10.80 9.20
CA CYS A 36 -5.45 -11.04 10.01
C CYS A 36 -6.06 -9.73 10.52
N VAL A 37 -7.38 -9.67 10.66
CA VAL A 37 -8.12 -8.53 11.26
C VAL A 37 -7.69 -7.20 10.61
N SER A 38 -6.96 -6.36 11.34
CA SER A 38 -6.45 -5.04 10.96
C SER A 38 -4.98 -5.05 10.59
N VAL A 39 -4.34 -6.23 10.60
CA VAL A 39 -2.89 -6.38 10.48
C VAL A 39 -2.53 -6.73 9.05
N PHE A 40 -1.62 -5.94 8.49
CA PHE A 40 -0.99 -6.19 7.22
C PHE A 40 0.51 -6.32 7.43
N ARG A 41 1.14 -7.28 6.77
CA ARG A 41 2.58 -7.50 6.85
C ARG A 41 3.25 -7.18 5.52
N LEU A 42 4.44 -6.59 5.59
CA LEU A 42 5.27 -6.34 4.44
C LEU A 42 5.56 -7.67 3.73
N ALA A 43 5.07 -7.80 2.50
CA ALA A 43 5.34 -8.94 1.64
C ALA A 43 6.65 -8.73 0.85
N GLY A 44 7.00 -7.48 0.56
CA GLY A 44 8.25 -7.10 -0.09
C GLY A 44 8.17 -5.72 -0.73
N THR A 45 9.29 -5.30 -1.31
CA THR A 45 9.38 -4.09 -2.16
C THR A 45 9.51 -4.54 -3.60
N ILE A 46 8.68 -3.96 -4.48
CA ILE A 46 8.72 -4.24 -5.91
C ILE A 46 8.83 -2.95 -6.72
N ALA A 47 9.55 -3.02 -7.83
CA ALA A 47 9.59 -1.95 -8.82
C ALA A 47 8.38 -2.12 -9.77
N VAL A 48 7.48 -1.13 -9.79
CA VAL A 48 6.26 -1.15 -10.60
C VAL A 48 6.32 -0.02 -11.63
N HIS A 49 5.98 -0.32 -12.88
CA HIS A 49 5.82 0.73 -13.88
C HIS A 49 4.59 1.58 -13.52
N PRO A 50 4.65 2.91 -13.61
CA PRO A 50 3.54 3.78 -13.20
C PRO A 50 2.22 3.50 -13.95
N ALA A 51 2.27 2.93 -15.16
CA ALA A 51 1.07 2.51 -15.88
C ALA A 51 0.36 1.28 -15.27
N ASP A 52 1.10 0.44 -14.54
CA ASP A 52 0.57 -0.76 -13.86
C ASP A 52 0.15 -0.49 -12.41
N LEU A 53 0.42 0.71 -11.89
CA LEU A 53 0.10 1.15 -10.53
C LEU A 53 -1.02 2.19 -10.58
N ARG A 54 -2.18 1.87 -10.00
CA ARG A 54 -3.27 2.83 -9.85
C ARG A 54 -3.64 2.99 -8.39
N ILE A 55 -3.41 4.19 -7.85
CA ILE A 55 -3.86 4.53 -6.50
C ILE A 55 -5.39 4.64 -6.51
N LEU A 56 -6.04 3.87 -5.64
CA LEU A 56 -7.49 3.89 -5.43
C LEU A 56 -7.87 4.86 -4.32
N GLU A 57 -7.14 4.77 -3.20
CA GLU A 57 -7.39 5.59 -2.02
C GLU A 57 -6.09 5.83 -1.27
N VAL A 58 -5.78 7.09 -0.95
CA VAL A 58 -4.70 7.44 -0.05
C VAL A 58 -5.23 7.38 1.38
N LEU A 59 -4.58 6.58 2.23
CA LEU A 59 -4.95 6.46 3.64
C LEU A 59 -4.36 7.62 4.42
N ALA A 60 -5.23 8.27 5.19
CA ALA A 60 -4.81 9.23 6.20
C ALA A 60 -3.87 8.57 7.21
N ASP A 61 -2.97 9.38 7.76
CA ASP A 61 -2.09 8.96 8.87
C ASP A 61 -2.94 8.55 10.09
N GLU A 62 -4.04 9.26 10.30
CA GLU A 62 -5.08 8.91 11.27
C GLU A 62 -5.68 7.53 10.95
N GLY A 63 -5.48 6.58 11.87
CA GLY A 63 -5.93 5.20 11.71
C GLY A 63 -4.98 4.29 10.93
N THR A 64 -3.76 4.74 10.63
CA THR A 64 -2.68 3.90 10.11
C THR A 64 -1.50 3.91 11.08
N LEU A 65 -1.16 2.76 11.66
CA LEU A 65 0.04 2.62 12.50
C LEU A 65 1.03 1.69 11.79
N TYR A 66 2.23 2.18 11.50
CA TYR A 66 3.28 1.38 10.87
C TYR A 66 4.44 1.13 11.83
N GLU A 67 4.68 -0.13 12.14
CA GLU A 67 5.83 -0.59 12.90
C GLU A 67 6.94 -1.04 11.93
N GLU A 68 7.90 -0.15 11.66
CA GLU A 68 8.92 -0.38 10.63
C GLU A 68 9.82 -1.59 10.93
N HIS A 69 10.18 -1.79 12.20
CA HIS A 69 11.05 -2.89 12.62
C HIS A 69 10.46 -4.26 12.25
N SER A 70 9.14 -4.40 12.44
CA SER A 70 8.42 -5.65 12.20
C SER A 70 7.78 -5.69 10.81
N GLY A 71 7.88 -4.61 10.02
CA GLY A 71 7.21 -4.49 8.73
C GLY A 71 5.69 -4.65 8.82
N THR A 72 5.09 -4.22 9.94
CA THR A 72 3.67 -4.48 10.23
C THR A 72 2.88 -3.18 10.21
N VAL A 73 1.74 -3.19 9.52
CA VAL A 73 0.81 -2.05 9.45
C VAL A 73 -0.50 -2.46 10.08
N PHE A 74 -0.99 -1.61 10.99
CA PHE A 74 -2.31 -1.73 11.58
C PHE A 74 -3.22 -0.68 10.96
N LEU A 75 -4.34 -1.13 10.40
CA LEU A 75 -5.37 -0.26 9.84
C LEU A 75 -6.59 -0.21 10.75
N ALA A 76 -7.11 0.99 10.98
CA ALA A 76 -8.40 1.19 11.62
C ALA A 76 -9.51 0.45 10.86
N LYS A 77 -10.55 0.06 11.59
CA LYS A 77 -11.70 -0.68 11.05
C LYS A 77 -12.33 0.01 9.85
N GLU A 78 -12.39 1.34 9.87
CA GLU A 78 -12.97 2.14 8.78
C GLU A 78 -12.22 1.96 7.45
N HIS A 79 -10.88 1.86 7.49
CA HIS A 79 -10.05 1.61 6.31
C HIS A 79 -10.30 0.19 5.76
N LEU A 80 -10.44 -0.80 6.65
CA LEU A 80 -10.78 -2.18 6.25
C LEU A 80 -12.18 -2.28 5.63
N GLU A 81 -13.16 -1.57 6.19
CA GLU A 81 -14.53 -1.59 5.69
C GLU A 81 -14.57 -1.06 4.25
N ARG A 82 -13.82 0.01 3.96
CA ARG A 82 -13.68 0.51 2.58
C ARG A 82 -13.03 -0.51 1.65
N LEU A 83 -11.95 -1.17 2.09
CA LEU A 83 -11.30 -2.22 1.30
C LEU A 83 -12.26 -3.38 0.95
N ARG A 84 -13.19 -3.74 1.85
CA ARG A 84 -14.18 -4.81 1.61
C ARG A 84 -15.25 -4.45 0.57
N HIS A 85 -15.39 -3.16 0.26
CA HIS A 85 -16.35 -2.65 -0.72
C HIS A 85 -15.70 -2.29 -2.07
N MET A 86 -14.39 -2.48 -2.21
CA MET A 86 -13.64 -2.34 -3.46
C MET A 86 -13.59 -3.67 -4.23
#